data_AF-A0A2S9GZC1-F1
#
_entry.id   AF-A0A2S9GZC1-F1
#
_cell.length_a   1.000
_cell.length_b   1.000
_cell.length_c   1.000
_cell.angle_alpha   90.00
_cell.angle_beta   90.00
_cell.angle_gamma   90.00
#
_symmetry.space_group_name_H-M   'P 1'
#
loop_
_entity.id
_entity.type
_entity.pdbx_description
1 polymer ?
#
loop_
_entity_poly.entity_id
_entity_poly.type
_entity_poly.pdbx_seq_one_letter_code
_entity_poly.pdbx_strand_id
1 'polypeptide(L)' 'MKLTKPFLGVPDGQIYPVEYQAGDECPPELIEAAKSLGAIEDKVEAKPKTNVKGN' A
#
# COMPACT_ATOMS: atom_id res chain seq x y z
N MET A 1 -2.82 -1.50 -10.75
CA MET A 1 -2.59 -2.82 -10.10
C MET A 1 -3.59 -2.96 -8.96
N LYS A 2 -4.06 -4.16 -8.66
CA LYS A 2 -4.99 -4.37 -7.53
C LYS A 2 -4.23 -4.75 -6.27
N LEU A 3 -4.68 -4.24 -5.13
CA LEU A 3 -4.13 -4.60 -3.83
C LEU A 3 -4.48 -6.05 -3.48
N THR A 4 -3.55 -6.78 -2.88
CA THR A 4 -3.77 -8.16 -2.41
C THR A 4 -4.08 -8.22 -0.92
N LYS A 5 -3.80 -7.13 -0.19
CA LYS A 5 -4.11 -6.95 1.23
C LYS A 5 -4.48 -5.49 1.51
N PRO A 6 -5.14 -5.19 2.65
CA PRO A 6 -5.40 -3.81 3.04
C PRO A 6 -4.11 -2.99 3.13
N PHE A 7 -4.19 -1.75 2.68
CA PHE A 7 -3.08 -0.82 2.54
C PHE A 7 -3.52 0.58 2.96
N LEU A 8 -2.71 1.26 3.76
CA LEU A 8 -2.91 2.65 4.13
C LEU A 8 -1.91 3.50 3.36
N GLY A 9 -2.41 4.41 2.52
CA GLY A 9 -1.55 5.30 1.75
C GLY A 9 -2.14 6.69 1.62
N VAL A 10 -1.26 7.69 1.56
CA VAL A 10 -1.63 9.10 1.41
C VAL A 10 -1.46 9.46 -0.07
N PRO A 11 -2.53 9.53 -0.87
CA PRO A 11 -2.40 9.97 -2.26
C PRO A 11 -2.07 11.46 -2.33
N ASP A 12 -1.53 11.90 -3.47
CA ASP A 12 -1.15 13.30 -3.64
C ASP A 12 -2.37 14.23 -3.47
N GLY A 13 -2.16 15.34 -2.77
CA GLY A 13 -3.23 16.27 -2.41
C GLY A 13 -4.10 15.84 -1.22
N GLN A 14 -3.91 14.64 -0.66
CA GLN A 14 -4.48 14.28 0.64
C GLN A 14 -3.49 14.56 1.77
N ILE A 15 -4.01 15.09 2.87
CA ILE A 15 -3.27 15.28 4.12
C ILE A 15 -3.39 14.08 5.07
N TYR A 16 -4.35 13.19 4.81
CA TYR A 16 -4.63 12.03 5.64
C TYR A 16 -4.47 10.71 4.87
N PRO A 17 -4.02 9.63 5.54
CA PRO A 17 -3.99 8.30 4.95
C PRO A 17 -5.39 7.81 4.60
N VAL A 18 -5.51 7.19 3.42
CA VAL A 18 -6.71 6.49 2.97
C VAL A 18 -6.49 5.00 3.15
N GLU A 19 -7.51 4.31 3.69
CA GLU A 19 -7.52 2.86 3.79
C GLU A 19 -8.05 2.27 2.48
N TYR A 20 -7.21 1.50 1.80
CA TYR A 20 -7.55 0.75 0.61
C TYR A 20 -7.68 -0.73 0.97
N GLN A 21 -8.69 -1.39 0.43
CA GLN A 21 -8.95 -2.80 0.72
C GLN A 21 -8.27 -3.75 -0.28
N ALA A 22 -8.15 -5.02 0.09
CA ALA A 22 -7.72 -6.06 -0.84
C ALA A 22 -8.72 -6.15 -2.00
N GLY A 23 -8.23 -6.10 -3.24
CA GLY A 23 -9.00 -6.05 -4.46
C GLY A 23 -9.22 -4.64 -5.01
N ASP A 24 -8.95 -3.61 -4.20
CA ASP A 24 -9.08 -2.21 -4.58
C ASP A 24 -7.94 -1.77 -5.51
N GLU A 25 -8.16 -0.70 -6.27
CA GLU A 25 -7.21 -0.22 -7.26
C GLU A 25 -6.13 0.63 -6.60
N CYS A 26 -4.87 0.20 -6.71
CA CYS A 26 -3.74 0.93 -6.16
C CYS A 26 -3.35 2.07 -7.12
N PRO A 27 -3.41 3.35 -6.69
CA PRO A 27 -3.01 4.47 -7.51
C PRO A 27 -1.50 4.44 -7.77
N PRO A 28 -1.02 4.88 -8.95
CA PRO A 28 0.36 4.73 -9.41
C PRO A 28 1.39 5.35 -8.46
N GLU A 29 1.03 6.43 -7.78
CA GLU A 29 1.88 7.13 -6.82
C GLU A 29 2.10 6.31 -5.54
N LEU A 30 1.17 5.41 -5.22
CA LEU A 30 1.25 4.51 -4.06
C LEU A 30 1.73 3.11 -4.42
N ILE A 31 1.89 2.78 -5.72
CA ILE A 31 2.35 1.46 -6.18
C ILE A 31 3.70 1.11 -5.57
N GLU A 32 4.67 2.03 -5.54
CA GLU A 32 5.99 1.75 -4.97
C GLU A 32 5.93 1.45 -3.45
N ALA A 33 5.15 2.24 -2.71
CA ALA A 33 4.95 2.02 -1.28
C ALA A 33 4.19 0.71 -1.01
N ALA A 34 3.12 0.47 -1.75
CA ALA A 34 2.34 -0.77 -1.70
C ALA A 34 3.22 -1.98 -2.04
N LYS A 35 4.08 -1.89 -3.05
CA LYS A 35 5.04 -2.93 -3.42
C LYS A 35 6.03 -3.20 -2.29
N SER A 36 6.63 -2.14 -1.76
CA SER A 36 7.58 -2.24 -0.65
C SER A 36 6.95 -2.84 0.61
N LEU A 37 5.64 -2.66 0.79
CA LEU A 37 4.88 -3.24 1.89
C LEU A 37 4.32 -4.63 1.57
N GLY A 38 4.47 -5.12 0.34
CA GLY A 38 3.88 -6.38 -0.15
C GLY A 38 2.36 -6.34 -0.21
N ALA A 39 1.78 -5.17 -0.49
CA ALA A 39 0.36 -4.94 -0.68
C ALA A 39 -0.10 -5.12 -2.13
N ILE A 40 0.84 -5.20 -3.07
CA ILE A 40 0.61 -5.63 -4.44
C ILE A 40 1.58 -6.78 -4.75
N GLU A 41 1.10 -7.80 -5.44
CA GLU A 41 1.94 -8.88 -5.94
C GLU A 41 2.51 -8.50 -7.30
N ASP A 42 3.73 -7.96 -7.30
CA ASP A 42 4.60 -8.11 -8.46
C ASP A 42 5.09 -9.57 -8.47
N LYS A 43 5.09 -10.20 -9.64
CA LYS A 43 5.66 -11.56 -9.84
C LYS A 43 7.15 -11.71 -9.46
N VAL A 44 7.77 -10.70 -8.84
CA VAL A 44 9.18 -10.70 -8.42
C VAL A 44 9.30 -10.12 -7.02
N GLU A 45 9.37 -11.05 -6.07
CA GLU A 45 10.07 -11.01 -4.77
C GLU A 45 9.62 -10.04 -3.65
N ALA A 46 9.28 -10.68 -2.52
CA ALA A 46 8.80 -10.13 -1.26
C ALA A 46 9.89 -9.47 -0.39
N LYS A 47 9.49 -8.56 0.52
CA LYS A 47 9.96 -8.48 1.92
C LYS A 47 9.07 -7.58 2.81
N PRO A 48 9.13 -7.73 4.16
CA PRO A 48 7.99 -7.45 5.05
C PRO A 48 8.09 -6.17 5.91
N LYS A 49 6.90 -5.67 6.32
CA LYS A 49 6.55 -4.89 7.55
C LYS A 49 7.11 -3.46 7.72
N THR A 50 6.22 -2.49 7.99
CA THR A 50 6.36 -1.66 9.21
C THR A 50 5.00 -1.11 9.68
N ASN A 51 4.57 -1.55 10.85
CA ASN A 51 3.58 -0.83 11.66
C ASN A 51 4.35 0.24 12.43
N VAL A 52 4.17 1.52 12.09
CA VAL A 52 4.75 2.63 12.86
C VAL A 52 3.72 3.16 13.87
N LYS A 53 3.69 2.45 15.02
CA LYS A 53 3.50 2.82 16.44
C LYS A 53 2.80 4.14 16.85
N GLY A 54 1.95 4.04 17.91
CA GLY A 54 1.55 5.17 18.76
C GLY A 54 1.01 4.76 20.15
N ASN A 55 1.95 4.57 21.10
CA ASN A 55 1.87 4.50 22.58
C ASN A 55 1.13 3.35 23.28
#